data_AF-A0A9X1UM86-F1
#
_entry.id   AF-A0A9X1UM86-F1
#
_cell.length_a   1.000
_cell.length_b   1.000
_cell.length_c   1.000
_cell.angle_alpha   90.00
_cell.angle_beta   90.00
_cell.angle_gamma   90.00
#
_symmetry.space_group_name_H-M   'P 1'
#
loop_
_entity.id
_entity.type
_entity.pdbx_description
1 polymer ?
#
loop_
_entity_poly.entity_id
_entity_poly.type
_entity_poly.pdbx_seq_one_letter_code
_entity_poly.pdbx_strand_id
1 'polypeptide(L)'
;MRTLAFLRSAAAATGIAAVPLLACAVLTGLARLGVVVPAFALTRAAWHGVLMIPVFFGTVISLERAVAMQRTAPYLAPAGTVVAGAALLAGAPVPLVQALLVIAAGILVAASIRLAWRQRTLFLFVLAGAAVCSAVGNGVWLTVGDLSAAIPWWLSFLILTIAGERLELTRLLPVSR
;
A
#
# COMPACT_ATOMS: atom_id res chain seq x y z
N MET A 1 24.74 -2.48 -14.64
CA MET A 1 23.70 -2.14 -15.65
C MET A 1 22.50 -3.09 -15.66
N ARG A 2 22.68 -4.42 -15.74
CA ARG A 2 21.57 -5.40 -15.73
C ARG A 2 20.60 -5.29 -14.55
N THR A 3 21.10 -5.09 -13.33
CA THR A 3 20.26 -4.97 -12.12
C THR A 3 19.37 -3.72 -12.14
N LEU A 4 19.88 -2.57 -12.55
CA LEU A 4 19.08 -1.34 -12.63
C LEU A 4 17.99 -1.43 -13.71
N ALA A 5 18.28 -2.05 -14.84
CA ALA A 5 17.27 -2.32 -15.86
C ALA A 5 16.16 -3.23 -15.31
N PHE A 6 16.52 -4.31 -14.62
CA PHE A 6 15.57 -5.19 -13.95
C PHE A 6 14.70 -4.46 -12.92
N LEU A 7 15.27 -3.62 -12.06
CA LEU A 7 14.51 -2.87 -11.05
C LEU A 7 13.51 -1.89 -11.69
N ARG A 8 13.88 -1.24 -12.80
CA ARG A 8 12.98 -0.37 -13.56
C ARG A 8 11.84 -1.16 -14.20
N SER A 9 12.13 -2.32 -14.78
CA SER A 9 11.11 -3.22 -15.34
C SER A 9 10.16 -3.76 -14.27
N ALA A 10 10.70 -4.17 -13.12
CA ALA A 10 9.90 -4.63 -11.98
C ALA A 10 8.97 -3.51 -11.47
N ALA A 11 9.50 -2.29 -11.33
CA ALA A 11 8.71 -1.13 -10.93
C ALA A 11 7.55 -0.86 -11.89
N ALA A 12 7.85 -0.82 -13.20
CA ALA A 12 6.86 -0.59 -14.24
C ALA A 12 5.79 -1.68 -14.24
N ALA A 13 6.18 -2.95 -14.13
CA ALA A 13 5.25 -4.07 -14.11
C ALA A 13 4.27 -3.98 -12.93
N THR A 14 4.77 -3.73 -11.71
CA THR A 14 3.90 -3.57 -10.53
C THR A 14 3.00 -2.33 -10.63
N GLY A 15 3.52 -1.21 -11.17
CA GLY A 15 2.75 0.01 -11.35
C GLY A 15 1.61 -0.18 -12.36
N ILE A 16 1.91 -0.81 -13.50
CA ILE A 16 0.90 -1.15 -14.53
C ILE A 16 -0.15 -2.11 -13.96
N ALA A 17 0.26 -3.12 -13.21
CA ALA A 17 -0.66 -4.06 -12.59
C ALA A 17 -1.57 -3.43 -11.51
N ALA A 18 -1.18 -2.30 -10.92
CA ALA A 18 -2.00 -1.56 -9.96
C ALA A 18 -3.17 -0.80 -10.62
N VAL A 19 -3.05 -0.43 -11.91
CA VAL A 19 -4.08 0.34 -12.64
C VAL A 19 -5.44 -0.36 -12.70
N PRO A 20 -5.56 -1.63 -13.12
CA PRO A 20 -6.85 -2.31 -13.12
C PRO A 20 -7.41 -2.51 -11.70
N LEU A 21 -6.55 -2.68 -10.70
CA LEU A 21 -6.96 -2.76 -9.29
C LEU A 21 -7.56 -1.44 -8.81
N LEU A 22 -6.96 -0.30 -9.18
CA LEU A 22 -7.51 1.03 -8.92
C LEU A 22 -8.88 1.20 -9.58
N ALA A 23 -9.02 0.82 -10.85
CA ALA A 23 -10.30 0.91 -11.55
C ALA A 23 -11.39 0.11 -10.82
N CYS A 24 -11.08 -1.10 -10.36
CA CYS A 24 -11.99 -1.90 -9.54
C CYS A 24 -12.29 -1.25 -8.18
N ALA A 25 -11.28 -0.67 -7.52
CA ALA A 25 -11.43 0.03 -6.25
C ALA A 25 -12.34 1.26 -6.38
N VAL A 26 -12.24 2.01 -7.48
CA VAL A 26 -13.11 3.16 -7.78
C VAL A 26 -14.54 2.68 -8.08
N LEU A 27 -14.71 1.68 -8.94
CA LEU A 27 -16.04 1.14 -9.27
C LEU A 27 -16.77 0.59 -8.04
N THR A 28 -16.05 -0.11 -7.16
CA THR A 28 -16.62 -0.60 -5.89
C THR A 28 -16.96 0.53 -4.92
N GLY A 29 -16.23 1.66 -4.96
CA GLY A 29 -16.57 2.88 -4.22
C GLY A 29 -17.82 3.58 -4.77
N LEU A 30 -17.92 3.71 -6.09
CA LEU A 30 -19.12 4.24 -6.77
C LEU A 30 -20.36 3.40 -6.46
N ALA A 31 -20.22 2.07 -6.38
CA ALA A 31 -21.30 1.18 -5.95
C ALA A 31 -21.83 1.53 -4.55
N ARG A 32 -20.94 1.88 -3.61
CA ARG A 32 -21.32 2.30 -2.25
C ARG A 32 -22.04 3.66 -2.22
N LEU A 33 -21.85 4.49 -3.24
CA LEU A 33 -22.55 5.76 -3.42
C LEU A 33 -23.89 5.61 -4.14
N GLY A 34 -24.32 4.38 -4.47
CA GLY A 34 -25.57 4.11 -5.17
C GLY A 34 -25.51 4.37 -6.68
N VAL A 35 -24.32 4.60 -7.23
CA VAL A 35 -24.12 4.77 -8.68
C VAL A 35 -24.29 3.42 -9.37
N VAL A 36 -24.98 3.40 -10.53
CA VAL A 36 -25.13 2.21 -11.36
C VAL A 36 -23.77 1.81 -11.91
N VAL A 37 -23.30 0.62 -11.52
CA VAL A 37 -22.01 0.05 -11.95
C VAL A 37 -22.22 -1.39 -12.42
N PRO A 38 -21.25 -1.99 -13.15
CA PRO A 38 -21.33 -3.39 -13.52
C PRO A 38 -21.52 -4.33 -12.31
N ALA A 39 -22.26 -5.42 -12.49
CA ALA A 39 -22.58 -6.38 -11.42
C ALA A 39 -21.34 -6.93 -10.69
N PHE A 40 -20.22 -7.06 -11.42
CA PHE A 40 -18.92 -7.44 -10.86
C PHE A 40 -18.46 -6.51 -9.72
N ALA A 41 -18.58 -5.19 -9.92
CA ALA A 41 -18.19 -4.20 -8.93
C ALA A 41 -19.21 -4.08 -7.80
N LEU A 42 -20.51 -4.16 -8.12
CA LEU A 42 -21.59 -4.11 -7.14
C LEU A 42 -21.46 -5.23 -6.08
N THR A 43 -21.24 -6.47 -6.53
CA THR A 43 -21.06 -7.63 -5.64
C THR A 43 -19.77 -7.58 -4.80
N ARG A 44 -18.86 -6.66 -5.11
CA ARG A 44 -17.57 -6.47 -4.42
C ARG A 44 -17.49 -5.14 -3.68
N ALA A 45 -18.59 -4.40 -3.56
CA ALA A 45 -18.63 -3.08 -2.92
C ALA A 45 -18.09 -3.08 -1.47
N ALA A 46 -18.33 -4.16 -0.73
CA ALA A 46 -17.81 -4.35 0.63
C ALA A 46 -16.27 -4.31 0.70
N TRP A 47 -15.60 -4.72 -0.38
CA TRP A 47 -14.14 -4.77 -0.47
C TRP A 47 -13.48 -3.45 -0.87
N HIS A 48 -14.25 -2.38 -1.13
CA HIS A 48 -13.71 -1.08 -1.53
C HIS A 48 -12.56 -0.60 -0.64
N GLY A 49 -12.73 -0.67 0.69
CA GLY A 49 -11.71 -0.24 1.66
C GLY A 49 -10.41 -1.03 1.54
N VAL A 50 -10.51 -2.34 1.33
CA VAL A 50 -9.36 -3.24 1.12
C VAL A 50 -8.69 -2.95 -0.23
N LEU A 51 -9.47 -2.81 -1.29
CA LEU A 51 -8.96 -2.53 -2.63
C LEU A 51 -8.28 -1.15 -2.71
N MET A 52 -8.78 -0.15 -1.98
CA MET A 52 -8.16 1.17 -1.94
C MET A 52 -6.92 1.20 -1.06
N ILE A 53 -7.02 0.83 0.23
CA ILE A 53 -5.96 1.18 1.19
C ILE A 53 -4.83 0.14 1.19
N PRO A 54 -5.03 -1.10 1.68
CA PRO A 54 -3.94 -2.07 1.73
C PRO A 54 -3.52 -2.60 0.35
N VAL A 55 -4.40 -2.56 -0.67
CA VAL A 55 -4.06 -2.97 -2.04
C VAL A 55 -3.49 -1.82 -2.86
N PHE A 56 -4.29 -0.83 -3.29
CA PHE A 56 -3.81 0.21 -4.20
C PHE A 56 -2.76 1.14 -3.55
N PHE A 57 -3.10 1.80 -2.44
CA PHE A 57 -2.16 2.66 -1.72
C PHE A 57 -0.97 1.89 -1.17
N GLY A 58 -1.20 0.69 -0.63
CA GLY A 58 -0.13 -0.23 -0.23
C GLY A 58 0.84 -0.52 -1.37
N THR A 59 0.35 -0.72 -2.59
CA THR A 59 1.19 -0.94 -3.78
C THR A 59 2.01 0.30 -4.12
N VAL A 60 1.39 1.47 -4.30
CA VAL A 60 2.11 2.65 -4.80
C VAL A 60 3.11 3.18 -3.77
N ILE A 61 2.75 3.19 -2.48
CA ILE A 61 3.63 3.64 -1.40
C ILE A 61 4.81 2.70 -1.25
N SER A 62 4.59 1.38 -1.24
CA SER A 62 5.68 0.42 -1.14
C SER A 62 6.56 0.37 -2.39
N LEU A 63 5.99 0.61 -3.57
CA LEU A 63 6.73 0.74 -4.82
C LEU A 63 7.67 1.95 -4.80
N GLU A 64 7.18 3.10 -4.36
CA GLU A 64 8.01 4.31 -4.22
C GLU A 64 9.20 4.07 -3.30
N ARG A 65 8.95 3.45 -2.13
CA ARG A 65 10.02 3.11 -1.19
C ARG A 65 10.99 2.06 -1.76
N ALA A 66 10.49 1.09 -2.55
CA ALA A 66 11.34 0.11 -3.22
C ALA A 66 12.27 0.75 -4.27
N VAL A 67 11.74 1.69 -5.06
CA VAL A 67 12.51 2.48 -6.03
C VAL A 67 13.57 3.31 -5.31
N ALA A 68 13.23 3.96 -4.20
CA ALA A 68 14.17 4.76 -3.42
C ALA A 68 15.34 3.93 -2.84
N MET A 69 15.09 2.67 -2.48
CA MET A 69 16.14 1.80 -1.94
C MET A 69 17.06 1.17 -3.00
N GLN A 70 16.64 1.12 -4.28
CA GLN A 70 17.38 0.48 -5.38
C GLN A 70 17.87 -0.95 -5.07
N ARG A 71 17.06 -1.73 -4.35
CA ARG A 71 17.31 -3.16 -4.05
C ARG A 71 16.13 -3.99 -4.48
N THR A 72 16.35 -5.27 -4.76
CA THR A 72 15.30 -6.19 -5.24
C THR A 72 14.30 -6.56 -4.15
N ALA A 73 14.74 -6.83 -2.92
CA ALA A 73 13.87 -7.33 -1.85
C ALA A 73 12.66 -6.43 -1.52
N PRO A 74 12.77 -5.08 -1.44
CA PRO A 74 11.63 -4.20 -1.22
C PRO A 74 10.52 -4.30 -2.27
N TYR A 75 10.81 -4.72 -3.52
CA TYR A 75 9.80 -4.91 -4.57
C TYR A 75 8.83 -6.07 -4.30
N LEU A 76 9.15 -6.93 -3.33
CA LEU A 76 8.22 -7.97 -2.89
C LEU A 76 6.98 -7.39 -2.18
N ALA A 77 7.08 -6.22 -1.54
CA ALA A 77 5.94 -5.55 -0.94
C ALA A 77 4.88 -5.12 -1.99
N PRO A 78 5.20 -4.30 -3.00
CA PRO A 78 4.22 -3.89 -4.01
C PRO A 78 3.74 -5.05 -4.87
N ALA A 79 4.59 -6.04 -5.15
CA ALA A 79 4.16 -7.25 -5.83
C ALA A 79 3.15 -8.04 -4.98
N GLY A 80 3.40 -8.18 -3.67
CA GLY A 80 2.51 -8.86 -2.74
C GLY A 80 1.14 -8.20 -2.61
N THR A 81 1.07 -6.87 -2.57
CA THR A 81 -0.20 -6.13 -2.53
C THR A 81 -1.00 -6.28 -3.83
N VAL A 82 -0.33 -6.26 -5.00
CA VAL A 82 -0.96 -6.52 -6.30
C VAL A 82 -1.53 -7.94 -6.35
N VAL A 83 -0.73 -8.93 -5.96
CA VAL A 83 -1.16 -10.34 -5.93
C VAL A 83 -2.35 -10.53 -4.97
N ALA A 84 -2.31 -9.91 -3.79
CA ALA A 84 -3.43 -9.96 -2.85
C ALA A 84 -4.70 -9.33 -3.42
N GLY A 85 -4.60 -8.17 -4.07
CA GLY A 85 -5.73 -7.50 -4.73
C GLY A 85 -6.32 -8.33 -5.86
N ALA A 86 -5.47 -8.90 -6.71
CA ALA A 86 -5.90 -9.79 -7.79
C ALA A 86 -6.59 -11.05 -7.24
N ALA A 87 -6.02 -11.68 -6.20
CA ALA A 87 -6.60 -12.83 -5.54
C ALA A 87 -7.98 -12.51 -4.94
N LEU A 88 -8.12 -11.34 -4.28
CA LEU A 88 -9.39 -10.89 -3.72
C LEU A 88 -10.47 -10.72 -4.82
N LEU A 89 -10.12 -10.09 -5.93
CA LEU A 89 -11.06 -9.89 -7.05
C LEU A 89 -11.45 -11.21 -7.73
N ALA A 90 -10.51 -12.16 -7.80
CA ALA A 90 -10.71 -13.52 -8.31
C ALA A 90 -11.53 -14.42 -7.37
N GLY A 91 -11.87 -13.96 -6.16
CA GLY A 91 -12.67 -14.73 -5.20
C GLY A 91 -11.85 -15.75 -4.41
N ALA A 92 -10.54 -15.55 -4.26
CA ALA A 92 -9.71 -16.38 -3.41
C ALA A 92 -10.16 -16.31 -1.93
N PRO A 93 -9.83 -17.31 -1.10
CA PRO A 93 -10.16 -17.30 0.32
C PRO A 93 -9.64 -16.04 1.01
N VAL A 94 -10.51 -15.36 1.78
CA VAL A 94 -10.17 -14.13 2.51
C VAL A 94 -8.93 -14.29 3.41
N PRO A 95 -8.73 -15.41 4.14
CA PRO A 95 -7.52 -15.61 4.94
C PRO A 95 -6.22 -15.57 4.14
N LEU A 96 -6.24 -16.05 2.88
CA LEU A 96 -5.08 -15.97 2.00
C LEU A 96 -4.76 -14.51 1.64
N VAL A 97 -5.78 -13.73 1.28
CA VAL A 97 -5.63 -12.29 0.97
C VAL A 97 -5.08 -11.54 2.18
N GLN A 98 -5.64 -11.79 3.36
CA GLN A 98 -5.19 -11.20 4.62
C GLN A 98 -3.72 -11.53 4.91
N ALA A 99 -3.33 -12.80 4.80
CA ALA A 99 -1.95 -13.23 5.02
C ALA A 99 -0.98 -12.56 4.04
N LEU A 100 -1.32 -12.48 2.75
CA LEU A 100 -0.52 -11.81 1.74
C LEU A 100 -0.32 -10.31 2.06
N LEU A 101 -1.38 -9.62 2.49
CA LEU A 101 -1.31 -8.21 2.87
C LEU A 101 -0.49 -7.97 4.15
N VAL A 102 -0.57 -8.89 5.13
CA VAL A 102 0.29 -8.84 6.33
C VAL A 102 1.75 -9.00 5.94
N ILE A 103 2.08 -9.97 5.09
CA ILE A 103 3.45 -10.21 4.62
C ILE A 103 3.97 -8.99 3.85
N ALA A 104 3.19 -8.45 2.92
CA ALA A 104 3.57 -7.27 2.14
C ALA A 104 3.79 -6.04 3.03
N ALA A 105 2.91 -5.80 4.01
CA ALA A 105 3.08 -4.72 4.98
C ALA A 105 4.30 -4.93 5.88
N GLY A 106 4.62 -6.16 6.28
CA GLY A 106 5.84 -6.50 7.02
C GLY A 106 7.12 -6.16 6.22
N ILE A 107 7.11 -6.42 4.92
CA ILE A 107 8.23 -6.05 4.03
C ILE A 107 8.34 -4.53 3.93
N LEU A 108 7.22 -3.81 3.79
CA LEU A 108 7.21 -2.34 3.80
C LEU A 108 7.74 -1.78 5.13
N VAL A 109 7.33 -2.33 6.27
CA VAL A 109 7.84 -1.96 7.60
C VAL A 109 9.36 -2.15 7.66
N ALA A 110 9.87 -3.31 7.25
CA ALA A 110 11.30 -3.59 7.27
C ALA A 110 12.10 -2.63 6.36
N ALA A 111 11.55 -2.31 5.18
CA ALA A 111 12.13 -1.34 4.26
C ALA A 111 12.17 0.08 4.86
N SER A 112 11.04 0.56 5.38
CA SER A 112 10.90 1.89 5.99
C SER A 112 11.76 2.06 7.23
N ILE A 113 11.79 1.06 8.12
CA ILE A 113 12.67 1.06 9.30
C ILE A 113 14.13 1.11 8.86
N ARG A 114 14.55 0.27 7.90
CA ARG A 114 15.93 0.28 7.41
C ARG A 114 16.34 1.64 6.83
N LEU A 115 15.43 2.32 6.13
CA LEU A 115 15.68 3.65 5.58
C LEU A 115 15.80 4.70 6.68
N ALA A 116 14.86 4.72 7.64
CA ALA A 116 14.87 5.60 8.80
C ALA A 116 16.16 5.45 9.63
N TRP A 117 16.63 4.22 9.81
CA TRP A 117 17.85 3.94 10.56
C TRP A 117 19.13 4.41 9.85
N ARG A 118 19.13 4.40 8.52
CA ARG A 118 20.30 4.81 7.71
C ARG A 118 20.43 6.33 7.58
N GLN A 119 19.33 7.03 7.35
CA GLN A 119 19.37 8.47 7.06
C GLN A 119 18.97 9.34 8.26
N ARG A 120 18.33 8.76 9.29
CA ARG A 120 18.02 9.39 10.59
C ARG A 120 17.29 10.75 10.47
N THR A 121 16.44 10.90 9.45
CA THR A 121 15.59 12.10 9.28
C THR A 121 14.20 11.88 9.86
N LEU A 122 13.60 12.94 10.40
CA LEU A 122 12.30 12.87 11.08
C LEU A 122 11.19 12.29 10.18
N PHE A 123 11.10 12.73 8.93
CA PHE A 123 10.07 12.26 8.01
C PHE A 123 10.14 10.75 7.75
N LEU A 124 11.33 10.15 7.73
CA LEU A 124 11.47 8.70 7.57
C LEU A 124 10.98 7.93 8.78
N PHE A 125 11.11 8.47 9.99
CA PHE A 125 10.51 7.88 11.18
C PHE A 125 8.97 7.94 11.12
N VAL A 126 8.41 9.05 10.61
CA VAL A 126 6.96 9.17 10.38
C VAL A 126 6.47 8.15 9.35
N LEU A 127 7.19 7.99 8.23
CA LEU A 127 6.88 6.98 7.20
C LEU A 127 7.04 5.54 7.71
N ALA A 128 7.99 5.28 8.62
CA ALA A 128 8.11 3.99 9.30
C ALA A 128 6.92 3.74 10.23
N GLY A 129 6.46 4.75 10.97
CA GLY A 129 5.24 4.68 11.76
C GLY A 129 4.01 4.40 10.90
N ALA A 130 3.89 5.06 9.75
CA ALA A 130 2.84 4.80 8.77
C ALA A 130 2.82 3.32 8.33
N ALA A 131 3.98 2.78 7.97
CA ALA A 131 4.10 1.37 7.58
C ALA A 131 3.69 0.41 8.70
N VAL A 132 4.03 0.73 9.96
CA VAL A 132 3.60 -0.05 11.13
C VAL A 132 2.08 -0.01 11.27
N CYS A 133 1.44 1.16 11.12
CA CYS A 133 -0.03 1.25 11.12
C CYS A 133 -0.65 0.38 10.01
N SER A 134 -0.05 0.31 8.82
CA SER A 134 -0.50 -0.59 7.75
C SER A 134 -0.43 -2.06 8.17
N ALA A 135 0.70 -2.49 8.75
CA ALA A 135 0.89 -3.85 9.22
C ALA A 135 -0.07 -4.22 10.36
N VAL A 136 -0.29 -3.30 11.32
CA VAL A 136 -1.26 -3.50 12.40
C VAL A 136 -2.68 -3.59 11.85
N GLY A 137 -3.07 -2.72 10.91
CA GLY A 137 -4.39 -2.79 10.29
C GLY A 137 -4.64 -4.13 9.58
N ASN A 138 -3.66 -4.61 8.80
CA ASN A 138 -3.75 -5.91 8.15
C ASN A 138 -3.77 -7.07 9.15
N GLY A 139 -2.98 -6.98 10.23
CA GLY A 139 -2.95 -7.99 11.30
C GLY A 139 -4.26 -8.05 12.09
N VAL A 140 -4.84 -6.89 12.42
CA VAL A 140 -6.15 -6.79 13.07
C VAL A 140 -7.24 -7.38 12.18
N TRP A 141 -7.21 -7.07 10.88
CA TRP A 141 -8.19 -7.67 9.97
C TRP A 141 -8.03 -9.20 9.89
N LEU A 142 -6.79 -9.71 9.85
CA LEU A 142 -6.52 -11.15 9.85
C LEU A 142 -7.00 -11.85 11.12
N THR A 143 -6.85 -11.24 12.30
CA THR A 143 -7.16 -11.89 13.59
C THR A 143 -8.62 -11.70 14.02
N VAL A 144 -9.21 -10.52 13.77
CA VAL A 144 -10.57 -10.18 14.18
C VAL A 144 -11.59 -10.50 13.08
N GLY A 145 -11.19 -10.43 11.81
CA GLY A 145 -12.07 -10.63 10.65
C GLY A 145 -12.95 -9.42 10.28
N ASP A 146 -13.11 -8.45 11.19
CA ASP A 146 -13.87 -7.23 10.96
C ASP A 146 -13.02 -6.14 10.29
N LEU A 147 -13.53 -5.60 9.17
CA LEU A 147 -12.93 -4.48 8.45
C LEU A 147 -12.97 -3.19 9.29
N SER A 148 -14.01 -3.00 10.11
CA SER A 148 -14.22 -1.76 10.88
C SER A 148 -13.10 -1.54 11.90
N ALA A 149 -12.61 -2.62 12.51
CA ALA A 149 -11.46 -2.60 13.43
C ALA A 149 -10.13 -2.24 12.74
N ALA A 150 -9.98 -2.55 11.45
CA ALA A 150 -8.77 -2.28 10.69
C ALA A 150 -8.72 -0.85 10.09
N ILE A 151 -9.89 -0.24 9.82
CA ILE A 151 -10.00 1.08 9.19
C ILE A 151 -9.21 2.18 9.91
N PRO A 152 -9.26 2.35 11.24
CA PRO A 152 -8.50 3.41 11.92
C PRO A 152 -6.99 3.29 11.70
N TRP A 153 -6.47 2.06 11.65
CA TRP A 153 -5.05 1.79 11.38
C TRP A 153 -4.69 2.09 9.93
N TRP A 154 -5.55 1.69 8.98
CA TRP A 154 -5.37 1.99 7.56
C TRP A 154 -5.46 3.50 7.25
N LEU A 155 -6.37 4.23 7.90
CA LEU A 155 -6.43 5.68 7.80
C LEU A 155 -5.20 6.33 8.42
N SER A 156 -4.75 5.85 9.58
CA SER A 156 -3.51 6.32 10.22
C SER A 156 -2.29 6.10 9.32
N PHE A 157 -2.22 4.97 8.61
CA PHE A 157 -1.21 4.73 7.58
C PHE A 157 -1.21 5.83 6.51
N LEU A 158 -2.35 6.16 5.91
CA LEU A 158 -2.43 7.21 4.89
C LEU A 158 -2.11 8.60 5.45
N ILE A 159 -2.66 8.94 6.63
CA ILE A 159 -2.46 10.25 7.27
C ILE A 159 -0.97 10.45 7.59
N LEU A 160 -0.31 9.45 8.18
CA LEU A 160 1.12 9.53 8.50
C LEU A 160 1.98 9.54 7.23
N THR A 161 1.60 8.82 6.18
CA THR A 161 2.28 8.93 4.88
C THR A 161 2.18 10.35 4.34
N ILE A 162 0.99 10.95 4.29
CA ILE A 162 0.81 12.34 3.83
C ILE A 162 1.64 13.31 4.67
N ALA A 163 1.61 13.17 6.01
CA ALA A 163 2.40 14.02 6.90
C ALA A 163 3.92 13.84 6.68
N GLY A 164 4.38 12.60 6.54
CA GLY A 164 5.79 12.27 6.26
C GLY A 164 6.27 12.89 4.95
N GLU A 165 5.53 12.69 3.86
CA GLU A 165 5.88 13.26 2.56
C GLU A 165 5.84 14.80 2.58
N ARG A 166 4.91 15.42 3.33
CA ARG A 166 4.90 16.89 3.51
C ARG A 166 6.14 17.40 4.24
N LEU A 167 6.58 16.70 5.28
CA LEU A 167 7.82 17.02 6.01
C LEU A 167 9.07 16.87 5.13
N GLU A 168 9.07 15.90 4.21
CA GLU A 168 10.13 15.74 3.21
C GLU A 168 10.19 16.97 2.29
N LEU A 169 9.05 17.44 1.78
CA LEU A 169 8.97 18.60 0.89
C LEU A 169 9.37 19.92 1.56
N THR A 170 8.97 20.17 2.82
CA THR A 170 9.34 21.40 3.53
C THR A 170 10.85 21.57 3.66
N ARG A 171 11.60 20.46 3.72
CA ARG A 171 13.07 20.48 3.76
C ARG A 171 13.70 20.96 2.45
N LEU A 172 12.99 20.85 1.34
CA LEU A 172 13.48 21.25 0.01
C LEU A 172 13.22 22.74 -0.29
N LEU A 173 12.50 23.45 0.58
CA LEU A 173 12.24 24.87 0.40
C LEU A 173 13.52 25.69 0.67
N PRO A 174 13.82 26.69 -0.17
CA PRO A 174 14.91 27.63 0.10
C PRO A 174 14.65 28.37 1.41
N VAL A 175 15.67 28.43 2.27
CA VAL A 175 15.61 29.29 3.46
C VAL A 175 15.59 30.74 2.96
N SER A 176 14.47 31.45 3.16
CA SER A 176 14.41 32.88 2.86
C SER A 176 15.43 33.60 3.73
N ARG A 177 16.43 34.21 3.09
CA ARG A 177 17.37 35.12 3.74
C ARG A 177 16.73 36.48 3.94
#